data_AF-A7SMM1-F1
#
_entry.id   AF-A7SMM1-F1
#
_cell.length_a   1.000
_cell.length_b   1.000
_cell.length_c   1.000
_cell.angle_alpha   90.00
_cell.angle_beta   90.00
_cell.angle_gamma   90.00
#
_symmetry.space_group_name_H-M   'P 1'
#
loop_
_entity.id
_entity.type
_entity.pdbx_description
1 polymer ?
#
loop_
_entity_poly.entity_id
_entity_poly.type
_entity_poly.pdbx_seq_one_letter_code
_entity_poly.pdbx_strand_id
1 'polypeptide(L)' 'LPESCVPTHRCGAQATGWITQPHPSARDGVAQRTVCFHLDGECCRYKTQIYVRRCHGFYVYKL' A
#
# COMPACT_ATOMS: atom_id res chain seq x y z
N LEU A 1 1.59 -3.68 3.62
CA LEU A 1 1.63 -2.20 3.68
C LEU A 1 0.64 -1.73 4.75
N PRO A 2 0.78 -0.54 5.34
CA PRO A 2 -0.26 0.03 6.22
C PRO A 2 -1.48 0.50 5.40
N GLU A 3 -2.68 0.45 5.97
CA GLU A 3 -3.96 0.88 5.34
C GLU A 3 -4.33 2.34 5.64
N SER A 4 -3.42 3.07 6.28
CA SER A 4 -3.56 4.48 6.59
C SER A 4 -2.24 5.20 6.36
N CYS A 5 -2.30 6.51 6.15
CA CYS A 5 -1.11 7.33 6.04
C CYS A 5 -0.22 7.17 7.29
N VAL A 6 1.05 6.91 7.08
CA VAL A 6 2.07 6.75 8.13
C VAL A 6 3.18 7.79 7.93
N PRO A 7 3.91 8.20 8.99
CA PRO A 7 4.99 9.17 8.86
C PRO A 7 6.07 8.77 7.83
N THR A 8 6.75 9.77 7.27
CA THR A 8 7.93 9.60 6.41
C THR A 8 9.08 8.92 7.16
N HIS A 9 10.11 8.47 6.44
CA HIS A 9 11.33 7.87 7.01
C HIS A 9 11.08 6.60 7.83
N ARG A 10 10.16 5.73 7.37
CA ARG A 10 9.89 4.42 7.98
C ARG A 10 10.29 3.30 7.03
N CYS A 11 10.65 2.15 7.61
CA CYS A 11 11.03 0.93 6.87
C CYS A 11 12.15 1.17 5.82
N GLY A 12 13.06 2.12 6.06
CA GLY A 12 14.17 2.44 5.15
C GLY A 12 13.78 3.28 3.92
N ALA A 13 12.55 3.78 3.84
CA ALA A 13 12.08 4.62 2.74
C ALA A 13 11.98 6.09 3.16
N GLN A 14 12.44 7.02 2.31
CA GLN A 14 12.22 8.45 2.50
C GLN A 14 10.73 8.79 2.32
N ALA A 15 10.13 8.32 1.22
CA ALA A 15 8.71 8.41 0.96
C ALA A 15 8.02 7.11 1.41
N THR A 16 7.27 7.14 2.51
CA THR A 16 6.67 5.93 3.07
C THR A 16 5.38 5.58 2.33
N GLY A 17 5.30 4.36 1.78
CA GLY A 17 4.12 3.87 1.09
C GLY A 17 3.03 3.33 2.02
N TRP A 18 1.77 3.58 1.67
CA TRP A 18 0.57 3.04 2.32
C TRP A 18 -0.53 2.73 1.28
N ILE A 19 -1.38 1.76 1.57
CA ILE A 19 -2.46 1.34 0.67
C ILE A 19 -3.72 2.14 0.98
N THR A 20 -4.36 2.71 -0.04
CA THR A 20 -5.50 3.64 0.16
C THR A 20 -6.82 2.95 0.43
N GLN A 21 -6.93 1.66 0.14
CA GLN A 21 -8.10 0.85 0.43
C GLN A 21 -7.69 -0.42 1.19
N PRO A 22 -8.59 -1.03 1.98
CA PRO A 22 -8.28 -2.23 2.73
C PRO A 22 -7.69 -3.35 1.86
N HIS A 23 -6.81 -4.13 2.46
CA HIS A 23 -6.25 -5.31 1.81
C HIS A 23 -7.39 -6.27 1.43
N PRO A 24 -7.27 -6.99 0.30
CA PRO A 24 -8.29 -7.94 -0.12
C PRO A 24 -8.43 -9.09 0.91
N SER A 25 -9.64 -9.64 0.96
CA SER A 25 -9.90 -10.94 1.56
C SER A 25 -9.47 -12.06 0.59
N ALA A 26 -9.51 -13.31 1.05
CA ALA A 26 -9.24 -14.46 0.17
C ALA A 26 -10.27 -14.59 -0.97
N ARG A 27 -11.50 -14.10 -0.77
CA ARG A 27 -12.59 -14.17 -1.76
C ARG A 27 -12.45 -13.15 -2.89
N ASP A 28 -11.77 -12.04 -2.63
CA ASP A 28 -11.59 -10.96 -3.60
C ASP A 28 -10.56 -11.31 -4.69
N GLY A 29 -9.78 -12.38 -4.51
CA GLY A 29 -8.77 -12.81 -5.47
C GLY A 29 -7.67 -11.78 -5.69
N VAL A 30 -7.33 -11.52 -6.95
CA VAL A 30 -6.36 -10.48 -7.33
C VAL A 30 -7.12 -9.16 -7.45
N ALA A 31 -6.82 -8.23 -6.55
CA ALA A 31 -7.51 -6.95 -6.47
C ALA A 31 -6.57 -5.79 -6.82
N GLN A 32 -7.05 -4.85 -7.62
CA GLN A 32 -6.34 -3.62 -7.92
C GLN A 32 -6.47 -2.64 -6.74
N ARG A 33 -5.36 -2.02 -6.35
CA ARG A 33 -5.29 -1.07 -5.23
C ARG A 33 -4.38 0.09 -5.60
N THR A 34 -4.58 1.22 -4.93
CA THR A 34 -3.66 2.35 -5.05
C THR A 34 -2.76 2.39 -3.82
N VAL A 35 -1.45 2.52 -4.06
CA VAL A 35 -0.47 2.86 -3.04
C VAL A 35 -0.15 4.34 -3.17
N CYS A 36 -0.34 5.08 -2.08
CA CYS A 36 0.11 6.45 -1.93
C CYS A 36 1.45 6.48 -1.18
N PHE A 37 2.29 7.45 -1.50
CA PHE A 37 3.55 7.69 -0.80
C PHE A 37 3.47 9.03 -0.08
N HIS A 38 3.64 8.99 1.24
CA HIS A 38 3.74 10.17 2.07
C HIS A 38 5.13 10.76 1.93
N LEU A 39 5.21 12.03 1.54
CA LEU A 39 6.45 12.82 1.49
C LEU A 39 6.11 14.31 1.65
N ASP A 40 7.02 15.08 2.26
CA ASP A 40 6.91 16.55 2.40
C ASP A 40 5.59 17.02 3.05
N GLY A 41 5.07 16.26 4.02
CA GLY A 41 3.81 16.56 4.72
C GLY A 41 2.53 16.25 3.94
N GLU A 42 2.65 15.77 2.69
CA GLU A 42 1.53 15.35 1.87
C GLU A 42 1.40 13.83 1.88
N CYS A 43 0.31 13.31 2.44
CA CYS A 43 0.07 11.87 2.58
C CYS A 43 0.03 11.11 1.24
N CYS A 44 -0.28 11.76 0.13
CA CYS A 44 -0.34 11.11 -1.19
C CYS A 44 0.34 11.94 -2.28
N ARG A 45 1.59 12.35 -2.02
CA ARG A 45 2.39 13.12 -2.99
C ARG A 45 2.66 12.33 -4.28
N TYR A 46 2.95 11.04 -4.14
CA TYR A 46 3.05 10.11 -5.27
C TYR A 46 2.05 8.98 -5.09
N LYS A 47 1.60 8.41 -6.22
CA LYS A 47 0.71 7.25 -6.21
C LYS A 47 1.01 6.31 -7.36
N THR A 48 0.78 5.02 -7.13
CA THR A 48 0.84 3.99 -8.17
C THR A 48 -0.29 3.00 -7.97
N GLN A 49 -0.76 2.40 -9.07
CA GLN A 49 -1.72 1.30 -9.02
C GLN A 49 -0.96 -0.02 -8.98
N ILE A 50 -1.35 -0.89 -8.08
CA ILE A 50 -0.76 -2.21 -7.90
C ILE A 50 -1.83 -3.28 -7.92
N TYR A 51 -1.41 -4.53 -8.11
CA TYR A 51 -2.25 -5.69 -7.83
C TYR A 51 -1.82 -6.34 -6.54
N VAL A 52 -2.79 -6.67 -5.68
CA VAL A 52 -2.55 -7.39 -4.42
C VAL A 52 -3.48 -8.58 -4.31
N ARG A 53 -2.98 -9.67 -3.73
CA ARG A 53 -3.77 -10.86 -3.42
C ARG A 53 -3.46 -11.33 -2.01
N ARG A 54 -4.49 -11.73 -1.26
CA ARG A 54 -4.33 -12.45 0.02
C ARG A 54 -4.00 -13.91 -0.25
N CYS A 55 -2.91 -14.39 0.33
CA CYS A 55 -2.52 -15.79 0.40
C CYS A 55 -2.66 -16.30 1.85
N HIS A 56 -2.24 -17.54 2.13
CA HIS A 56 -2.34 -18.13 3.46
C HIS A 56 -1.37 -17.45 4.44
N GLY A 57 -1.86 -16.44 5.16
CA GLY A 57 -1.11 -15.72 6.22
C GLY A 57 -0.28 -14.52 5.73
N PHE A 58 -0.26 -14.25 4.43
CA PHE A 58 0.52 -13.14 3.86
C PHE A 58 -0.17 -12.54 2.62
N TYR A 59 0.37 -11.43 2.14
CA TYR A 59 -0.07 -10.72 0.95
C TYR A 59 1.03 -10.72 -0.10
N VAL A 60 0.65 -10.93 -1.36
CA VAL A 60 1.54 -10.80 -2.51
C VAL A 60 1.18 -9.53 -3.25
N TYR A 61 2.19 -8.74 -3.60
CA TYR A 61 2.05 -7.46 -4.29
C TYR A 61 2.77 -7.52 -5.63
N LYS A 62 2.10 -7.08 -6.70
CA LYS A 62 2.67 -6.84 -8.01
C LYS A 62 2.59 -5.33 -8.28
N LEU A 63 3.76 -4.70 -8.28
CA LEU A 63 3.93 -3.27 -8.54
C LEU A 63 3.91 -2.99 -10.04
#